data_AF-A0A9W8AU98-F1
#
_entry.id   AF-A0A9W8AU98-F1
#
_cell.length_a   1.000
_cell.length_b   1.000
_cell.length_c   1.000
_cell.angle_alpha   90.00
_cell.angle_beta   90.00
_cell.angle_gamma   90.00
#
_symmetry.space_group_name_H-M   'P 1'
#
loop_
_entity.id
_entity.type
_entity.pdbx_description
1 polymer ?
#
loop_
_entity_poly.entity_id
_entity_poly.type
_entity_poly.pdbx_seq_one_letter_code
_entity_poly.pdbx_strand_id
1 'polypeptide(L)'
;MSRATHIIGLAGTLMGVWLLVLIGWLPLPLSDTVRIKVWPTLPFEFLVALGAYMLGSVGYGLLKFRDCPEAHQELLQEISMAKVDLRQNGVI
;
A
#
# COMPACT_ATOMS: atom_id res chain seq x y z
N MET A 1 14.36 -18.84 4.18
CA MET A 1 12.89 -18.62 4.32
C MET A 1 12.52 -17.34 3.57
N SER A 2 11.37 -17.31 2.88
CA SER A 2 10.90 -16.13 2.14
C SER A 2 10.30 -15.10 3.08
N ARG A 3 10.45 -13.79 2.79
CA ARG A 3 9.80 -12.69 3.54
C ARG A 3 8.28 -12.88 3.63
N ALA A 4 7.67 -13.45 2.59
CA ALA A 4 6.24 -13.76 2.58
C ALA A 4 5.86 -14.79 3.66
N THR A 5 6.68 -15.82 3.85
CA THR A 5 6.45 -16.86 4.88
C THR A 5 6.51 -16.26 6.29
N HIS A 6 7.40 -15.31 6.54
CA HIS A 6 7.48 -14.60 7.82
C HIS A 6 6.23 -13.75 8.09
N ILE A 7 5.75 -13.03 7.07
CA ILE A 7 4.55 -12.18 7.20
C ILE A 7 3.30 -13.04 7.44
N ILE A 8 3.13 -14.11 6.68
CA ILE A 8 2.01 -15.03 6.84
C ILE A 8 2.06 -15.70 8.22
N GLY A 9 3.24 -16.12 8.67
CA GLY A 9 3.44 -16.68 10.01
C GLY A 9 3.05 -15.69 11.10
N LEU A 10 3.54 -14.45 11.02
CA LEU A 10 3.21 -13.39 11.96
C LEU A 10 1.70 -13.10 11.98
N ALA A 11 1.08 -12.90 10.80
CA ALA A 11 -0.35 -12.64 10.68
C ALA A 11 -1.18 -13.78 11.27
N GLY A 12 -0.82 -15.03 10.98
CA GLY A 12 -1.47 -16.21 11.55
C GLY A 12 -1.36 -16.27 13.08
N THR A 13 -0.20 -15.96 13.64
CA THR A 13 -0.02 -15.91 15.11
C THR A 13 -0.87 -14.83 15.75
N LEU A 14 -0.90 -13.62 15.19
CA LEU A 14 -1.72 -12.51 15.69
C LEU A 14 -3.22 -12.83 15.63
N MET A 15 -3.66 -13.41 14.53
CA MET A 15 -5.05 -13.85 14.36
C MET A 15 -5.43 -14.96 15.34
N GLY A 16 -4.52 -15.91 15.57
CA GLY A 16 -4.66 -16.95 16.59
C GLY A 16 -4.81 -16.37 17.99
N VAL A 17 -3.95 -15.43 18.39
CA VAL A 17 -4.05 -14.74 19.70
C VAL A 17 -5.39 -14.00 19.83
N TRP A 18 -5.83 -13.31 18.79
CA TRP A 18 -7.12 -12.62 18.79
C TRP A 18 -8.30 -13.57 19.04
N LEU A 19 -8.32 -14.74 18.38
CA LEU A 19 -9.32 -15.78 18.58
C LEU A 19 -9.28 -16.38 20.00
N LEU A 20 -8.08 -16.63 20.54
CA LEU A 20 -7.91 -17.18 21.88
C LEU A 20 -8.50 -16.25 22.97
N VAL A 21 -8.35 -14.94 22.79
CA VAL A 21 -8.95 -13.94 23.67
C VAL A 21 -10.47 -13.85 23.47
N LEU A 22 -10.93 -13.96 22.22
CA LEU A 22 -12.36 -13.92 21.87
C LEU A 22 -13.14 -15.08 22.50
N ILE A 23 -12.56 -16.28 22.48
CA ILE A 23 -13.13 -17.48 23.14
C ILE A 23 -12.97 -17.40 24.68
N GLY A 24 -12.13 -16.50 25.17
CA GLY A 24 -11.91 -16.30 26.60
C GLY A 24 -10.95 -17.28 27.24
N TRP A 25 -10.16 -18.01 26.44
CA TRP A 25 -9.15 -18.93 26.94
C TRP A 25 -7.91 -18.19 27.46
N LEU A 26 -7.66 -16.99 26.94
CA LEU A 26 -6.65 -16.07 27.46
C LEU A 26 -7.33 -14.96 28.28
N PRO A 27 -7.23 -14.97 29.63
CA PRO A 27 -7.78 -13.91 30.46
C PRO A 27 -6.90 -12.66 30.35
N LEU A 28 -7.39 -11.66 29.62
CA LEU A 28 -6.80 -10.33 29.62
C LEU A 28 -7.53 -9.45 30.65
N PRO A 29 -6.82 -8.58 31.39
CA PRO A 29 -7.42 -7.62 32.32
C PRO A 29 -8.03 -6.43 31.55
N LEU A 30 -9.01 -6.72 30.68
CA LEU A 30 -9.77 -5.73 29.92
C LEU A 30 -11.08 -5.46 30.65
N SER A 31 -11.58 -4.23 30.58
CA SER A 31 -12.93 -3.93 31.05
C SER A 31 -13.96 -4.69 30.22
N ASP A 32 -15.05 -5.15 30.86
CA ASP A 32 -16.08 -5.95 30.19
C ASP A 32 -16.67 -5.26 28.96
N THR A 33 -16.77 -3.92 29.01
CA THR A 33 -17.24 -3.11 27.88
C THR A 33 -16.33 -3.22 26.67
N VAL A 34 -15.01 -3.15 26.87
CA VAL A 34 -14.01 -3.24 25.79
C VAL A 34 -13.96 -4.66 25.23
N ARG A 35 -13.99 -5.67 26.09
CA ARG A 35 -13.94 -7.07 25.69
C ARG A 35 -15.15 -7.49 24.85
N ILE A 36 -16.35 -7.05 25.20
CA ILE A 36 -17.58 -7.45 24.51
C ILE A 36 -17.83 -6.61 23.24
N LYS A 37 -17.54 -5.30 23.29
CA LYS A 37 -17.90 -4.40 22.18
C LYS A 37 -16.76 -4.11 21.21
N VAL A 38 -15.53 -3.95 21.70
CA VAL A 38 -14.39 -3.47 20.90
C VAL A 38 -13.56 -4.63 20.37
N TRP A 39 -13.30 -5.63 21.21
CA TRP A 39 -12.44 -6.76 20.82
C TRP A 39 -12.93 -7.52 19.57
N PRO A 40 -14.24 -7.82 19.41
CA PRO A 40 -14.72 -8.54 18.24
C PRO A 40 -14.66 -7.72 16.94
N THR A 41 -14.72 -6.39 17.02
CA THR A 41 -14.73 -5.51 15.85
C THR A 41 -13.33 -5.12 15.37
N LEU A 42 -12.28 -5.36 16.18
CA LEU A 42 -10.89 -5.00 15.86
C LEU A 42 -10.41 -5.41 14.46
N PRO A 43 -10.66 -6.64 13.95
CA PRO A 43 -10.19 -7.01 12.62
C PRO A 43 -10.85 -6.20 11.51
N PHE A 44 -12.12 -5.84 11.70
CA PHE A 44 -12.86 -5.00 10.74
C PHE A 44 -12.37 -3.56 10.78
N GLU A 45 -12.18 -2.99 11.97
CA GLU A 45 -11.62 -1.64 12.13
C GLU A 45 -10.20 -1.54 11.55
N PHE A 46 -9.39 -2.58 11.74
CA PHE A 46 -8.07 -2.66 11.12
C PHE A 46 -8.14 -2.64 9.59
N LEU A 47 -9.08 -3.37 8.99
CA LEU A 47 -9.28 -3.39 7.54
C LEU A 47 -9.70 -2.01 7.01
N VAL A 48 -10.61 -1.33 7.72
CA VAL A 48 -11.05 0.03 7.38
C VAL A 48 -9.88 1.02 7.45
N ALA A 49 -9.11 0.98 8.53
CA ALA A 49 -7.93 1.84 8.70
C ALA A 49 -6.87 1.59 7.62
N LEU A 50 -6.62 0.31 7.28
CA LEU A 50 -5.70 -0.06 6.20
C LEU A 50 -6.19 0.47 4.85
N GLY A 51 -7.49 0.35 4.56
CA GLY A 51 -8.11 0.90 3.36
C GLY A 51 -7.95 2.41 3.25
N ALA A 52 -8.25 3.13 4.34
CA ALA A 52 -8.08 4.58 4.42
C ALA A 52 -6.61 4.99 4.24
N TYR A 53 -5.67 4.26 4.84
CA TYR A 53 -4.24 4.51 4.68
C TYR A 53 -3.78 4.33 3.23
N MET A 54 -4.20 3.23 2.57
CA MET A 54 -3.85 2.99 1.17
C MET A 54 -4.39 4.10 0.26
N LEU A 55 -5.67 4.46 0.42
CA LEU A 55 -6.27 5.56 -0.34
C LEU A 55 -5.57 6.89 -0.08
N GLY A 56 -5.28 7.19 1.19
CA GLY A 56 -4.55 8.40 1.58
C GLY A 56 -3.15 8.46 0.97
N SER A 57 -2.41 7.35 0.94
CA SER A 57 -1.08 7.29 0.33
C SER A 57 -1.10 7.51 -1.18
N VAL A 58 -2.11 6.98 -1.87
CA VAL A 58 -2.30 7.19 -3.30
C VAL A 58 -2.69 8.64 -3.57
N GLY A 59 -3.64 9.19 -2.80
CA GLY A 59 -4.05 10.59 -2.89
C GLY A 59 -2.88 11.55 -2.65
N TYR A 60 -2.04 11.27 -1.65
CA TYR A 60 -0.82 12.05 -1.40
C TYR A 60 0.17 11.98 -2.58
N GLY A 61 0.33 10.81 -3.20
CA GLY A 61 1.14 10.65 -4.40
C GLY A 61 0.64 11.47 -5.59
N LEU A 62 -0.69 11.51 -5.80
CA LEU A 62 -1.32 12.32 -6.84
C LEU A 62 -1.16 13.82 -6.58
N LEU A 63 -1.31 14.27 -5.34
CA LEU A 63 -1.08 15.68 -4.97
C LEU A 63 0.38 16.11 -5.19
N LYS A 64 1.32 15.17 -5.11
CA LYS A 64 2.76 15.42 -5.27
C LYS A 64 3.26 15.13 -6.69
N PHE A 65 2.39 14.71 -7.62
CA PHE A 65 2.77 14.48 -9.00
C PHE A 65 3.24 15.81 -9.59
N ARG A 66 4.56 15.99 -9.71
CA ARG A 66 5.15 17.19 -10.30
C ARG A 66 4.92 17.14 -11.80
N ASP A 67 4.47 18.24 -12.38
CA ASP A 67 4.62 18.44 -13.81
C ASP A 67 6.12 18.40 -14.14
N CYS A 68 6.49 17.64 -15.17
CA CYS A 68 7.86 17.49 -15.64
C CYS A 68 8.04 18.24 -16.98
N PRO A 69 8.05 19.59 -16.98
CA PRO A 69 8.18 20.37 -18.20
C PRO A 69 9.54 20.18 -18.88
N GLU A 70 10.61 19.97 -18.10
CA GLU A 70 11.95 19.73 -18.61
C GLU A 70 12.03 18.41 -19.39
N ALA A 71 11.48 17.31 -18.84
CA ALA A 71 11.43 16.03 -19.53
C ALA A 71 10.60 16.11 -20.83
N HIS A 72 9.54 16.93 -20.86
CA HIS A 72 8.79 17.16 -22.09
C HIS A 72 9.63 17.88 -23.16
N GLN A 73 10.42 18.89 -22.78
CA GLN A 73 11.30 19.62 -23.70
C GLN A 73 12.45 18.73 -24.21
N GLU A 74 13.06 17.94 -23.32
CA GLU A 74 14.12 16.98 -23.66
C GLU A 74 13.61 15.95 -24.68
N LEU A 75 12.44 15.33 -24.43
CA LEU A 75 11.80 14.40 -25.36
C LEU A 75 11.54 15.03 -26.74
N LEU A 76 11.11 16.30 -26.80
CA LEU A 76 10.91 16.99 -28.09
C LEU A 76 12.22 17.21 -28.84
N GLN A 77 13.30 17.52 -28.13
CA GLN A 77 14.64 17.63 -28.73
C GLN A 77 15.10 16.28 -29.28
N GLU A 78 14.96 15.19 -28.53
CA GLU A 78 15.31 13.84 -28.98
C GLU A 78 14.52 13.44 -30.23
N ILE A 79 13.22 13.73 -30.28
CA ILE A 79 12.39 13.48 -31.47
C ILE A 79 12.91 14.29 -32.67
N SER A 80 13.33 15.53 -32.47
CA SER A 80 13.86 16.36 -33.54
C SER A 80 15.18 15.80 -34.11
N MET A 81 16.08 15.34 -33.23
CA MET A 81 17.34 14.71 -33.62
C MET A 81 17.11 13.40 -34.34
N ALA A 82 16.25 12.52 -33.80
CA ALA A 82 15.91 11.26 -34.43
C ALA A 82 15.29 11.44 -35.83
N LYS A 83 14.47 12.48 -36.04
CA LYS A 83 13.93 12.81 -37.37
C LYS A 83 15.02 13.24 -38.36
N VAL A 84 16.01 14.00 -37.90
CA VAL A 84 17.15 14.39 -38.74
C VAL A 84 17.97 13.17 -39.13
N ASP A 85 18.28 12.30 -38.17
CA ASP A 85 19.06 11.07 -38.41
C ASP A 85 18.35 10.12 -39.38
N LEU A 86 17.03 9.94 -39.22
CA LEU A 86 16.24 9.09 -40.11
C LEU A 86 16.18 9.65 -41.55
N ARG A 87 16.15 10.98 -41.71
CA ARG A 87 16.25 11.64 -43.04
C ARG A 87 17.63 11.46 -43.66
N GLN A 88 18.69 11.56 -42.87
CA GLN A 88 20.06 11.32 -43.34
C GLN A 88 20.27 9.86 -43.77
N ASN A 89 19.63 8.93 -43.07
CA ASN A 89 19.67 7.50 -43.38
C ASN A 89 18.69 7.08 -44.48
N GLY A 90 17.93 8.01 -45.08
CA GLY A 90 17.02 7.74 -46.19
C GLY A 90 15.81 6.86 -45.84
N VAL A 91 15.47 6.76 -44.55
CA VAL A 91 14.33 5.96 -44.06
C VAL A 91 13.01 6.77 -44.14
N ILE A 92 13.09 8.10 -44.08
CA ILE A 92 12.00 9.08 -44.25
C ILE A 92 12.47 10.35 -44.96
#